data_AF-A0A7I8EGZ5-F1
#
_entry.id   AF-A0A7I8EGZ5-F1
#
_cell.length_a   1.000
_cell.length_b   1.000
_cell.length_c   1.000
_cell.angle_alpha   90.00
_cell.angle_beta   90.00
_cell.angle_gamma   90.00
#
_symmetry.space_group_name_H-M   'P 1'
#
loop_
_entity.id
_entity.type
_entity.pdbx_description
1 polymer ?
#
loop_
_entity_poly.entity_id
_entity_poly.type
_entity_poly.pdbx_seq_one_letter_code
_entity_poly.pdbx_strand_id
1 'polypeptide(L)'
;MKQHSSVMVIGIIASIVLGFGIVAGIGLGLRSIAGLGYEPDVWKAKITGPNSATLAISTFPDSHVCHATDGEPQISWVTYCPSTSFEVPPNSTITVVISNYDSATTLINNFYRQVQGTIGGVELVNNKPVSEVDASNVAHTFDLQSTPDSPHPLYVSVPLVAVANNAPTPVTIAGNSYPTPNVISFQFRTGPPGTYVWHCYDPCGENRDPPFGFSGAMSTTGYMAGTMQVASY
;
A
#
# COMPACT_ATOMS: atom_id res chain seq x y z
N MET A 1 12.27 -49.74 -48.51
CA MET A 1 12.32 -49.20 -47.13
C MET A 1 11.81 -47.76 -47.18
N LYS A 2 10.74 -47.49 -46.43
CA LYS A 2 9.76 -46.46 -46.73
C LYS A 2 10.12 -45.12 -46.04
N GLN A 3 10.15 -44.07 -46.85
CA GLN A 3 10.60 -42.70 -46.58
C GLN A 3 9.59 -41.89 -45.75
N HIS A 4 9.27 -42.33 -44.52
CA HIS A 4 8.28 -41.68 -43.64
C HIS A 4 8.86 -40.92 -42.43
N SER A 5 10.19 -40.94 -42.23
CA SER A 5 10.81 -40.35 -41.03
C SER A 5 10.87 -38.80 -41.07
N SER A 6 11.19 -38.21 -42.22
CA SER A 6 11.49 -36.77 -42.31
C SER A 6 10.27 -35.87 -42.06
N VAL A 7 9.08 -36.29 -42.49
CA VAL A 7 7.85 -35.51 -42.32
C VAL A 7 7.42 -35.45 -40.85
N MET A 8 7.62 -36.54 -40.10
CA MET A 8 7.31 -36.62 -38.68
C MET A 8 8.29 -35.75 -37.85
N VAL A 9 9.58 -35.77 -38.19
CA VAL A 9 10.59 -34.94 -37.52
C VAL A 9 10.34 -33.45 -37.78
N ILE A 10 9.98 -33.07 -39.01
CA ILE A 10 9.60 -31.68 -39.33
C ILE A 10 8.35 -31.24 -38.56
N GLY A 11 7.35 -32.12 -38.43
CA GLY A 11 6.14 -31.83 -37.65
C GLY A 11 6.42 -31.60 -36.16
N ILE A 12 7.32 -32.38 -35.56
CA ILE A 12 7.74 -32.22 -34.15
C ILE A 12 8.53 -30.93 -33.95
N ILE A 13 9.46 -30.60 -34.85
CA ILE A 13 10.23 -29.35 -34.75
C ILE A 13 9.31 -28.15 -34.91
N ALA A 14 8.37 -28.20 -35.87
CA ALA A 14 7.41 -27.12 -36.10
C ALA A 14 6.49 -26.90 -34.88
N SER A 15 5.99 -27.96 -34.24
CA SER A 15 5.13 -27.84 -33.06
C SER A 15 5.88 -27.32 -31.83
N ILE A 16 7.15 -27.70 -31.64
CA ILE A 16 8.00 -27.15 -30.58
C ILE A 16 8.24 -25.65 -30.81
N VAL A 17 8.61 -25.24 -32.02
CA VAL A 17 8.85 -23.82 -32.34
C VAL A 17 7.58 -22.98 -32.17
N LEU A 18 6.43 -23.48 -32.62
CA LEU A 18 5.13 -22.81 -32.41
C LEU A 18 4.76 -22.73 -30.93
N GLY A 19 4.95 -23.82 -30.18
CA GLY A 19 4.70 -23.84 -28.73
C GLY A 19 5.55 -22.83 -27.98
N PHE A 20 6.85 -22.79 -28.24
CA PHE A 20 7.75 -21.78 -27.66
C PHE A 20 7.39 -20.36 -28.10
N GLY A 21 7.00 -20.16 -29.37
CA GLY A 21 6.55 -18.86 -29.87
C GLY A 21 5.30 -18.35 -29.16
N ILE A 22 4.33 -19.21 -28.89
CA ILE A 22 3.12 -18.87 -28.13
C ILE A 22 3.47 -18.55 -26.67
N VAL A 23 4.27 -19.39 -26.00
CA VAL A 23 4.67 -19.15 -24.61
C VAL A 23 5.49 -17.87 -24.47
N ALA A 24 6.43 -17.61 -25.39
CA ALA A 24 7.19 -16.38 -25.42
C ALA A 24 6.29 -15.17 -25.73
N GLY A 25 5.33 -15.32 -26.65
CA GLY A 25 4.34 -14.29 -26.97
C GLY A 25 3.45 -13.94 -25.77
N ILE A 26 2.99 -14.94 -25.02
CA ILE A 26 2.24 -14.74 -23.76
C ILE A 26 3.13 -14.09 -22.71
N GLY A 27 4.37 -14.57 -22.52
CA GLY A 27 5.29 -14.01 -21.52
C GLY A 27 5.68 -12.57 -21.79
N LEU A 28 5.96 -12.21 -23.05
CA LEU A 28 6.22 -10.83 -23.47
C LEU A 28 4.94 -9.99 -23.44
N GLY A 29 3.81 -10.56 -23.83
CA GLY A 29 2.49 -9.93 -23.75
C GLY A 29 2.13 -9.55 -22.32
N LEU A 30 2.24 -10.47 -21.36
CA LEU A 30 1.97 -10.24 -19.95
C LEU A 30 2.90 -9.17 -19.35
N ARG A 31 4.17 -9.10 -19.77
CA ARG A 31 5.11 -8.05 -19.36
C ARG A 31 4.81 -6.68 -19.98
N SER A 32 4.13 -6.66 -21.13
CA SER A 32 3.71 -5.43 -21.82
C SER A 32 2.36 -4.89 -21.32
N ILE A 33 1.61 -5.68 -20.52
CA ILE A 33 0.41 -5.19 -19.83
C ILE A 33 0.88 -4.32 -18.66
N ALA A 34 0.89 -3.01 -18.87
CA ALA A 34 0.96 -2.05 -17.78
C ALA A 34 -0.20 -2.32 -16.81
N GLY A 35 0.09 -2.58 -15.54
CA GLY A 35 -0.90 -2.89 -14.51
C GLY A 35 -0.78 -4.26 -13.84
N LEU A 36 0.07 -5.18 -14.35
CA LEU A 36 0.57 -6.31 -13.58
C LEU A 36 1.98 -6.00 -13.07
N GLY A 37 2.09 -5.36 -11.90
CA GLY A 37 3.38 -5.10 -11.25
C GLY A 37 3.92 -3.67 -11.39
N TYR A 38 3.06 -2.65 -11.31
CA TYR A 38 3.56 -1.34 -10.87
C TYR A 38 3.97 -1.47 -9.39
N GLU A 39 5.26 -1.48 -9.15
CA GLU A 39 5.83 -1.45 -7.81
C GLU A 39 6.40 -0.03 -7.63
N PRO A 40 5.81 0.79 -6.75
CA PRO A 40 6.26 2.17 -6.57
C PRO A 40 7.68 2.20 -6.00
N ASP A 41 8.36 3.33 -6.17
CA ASP A 41 9.70 3.53 -5.63
C ASP A 41 9.75 3.23 -4.13
N VAL A 42 10.80 2.55 -3.68
CA VAL A 42 10.92 2.18 -2.27
C VAL A 42 11.16 3.41 -1.41
N TRP A 43 10.28 3.64 -0.44
CA TRP A 43 10.40 4.68 0.56
C TRP A 43 11.06 4.15 1.83
N LYS A 44 12.32 4.55 2.02
CA LYS A 44 13.14 4.13 3.16
C LYS A 44 12.85 4.97 4.40
N ALA A 45 12.64 4.32 5.53
CA ALA A 45 12.61 5.01 6.80
C ALA A 45 13.96 5.70 7.10
N LYS A 46 13.92 6.83 7.78
CA LYS A 46 15.12 7.54 8.19
C LYS A 46 15.65 6.94 9.49
N ILE A 47 16.87 6.41 9.49
CA ILE A 47 17.53 5.94 10.72
C ILE A 47 17.68 7.12 11.70
N THR A 48 17.19 6.94 12.92
CA THR A 48 17.23 7.96 14.00
C THR A 48 18.10 7.54 15.18
N GLY A 49 18.55 6.29 15.21
CA GLY A 49 19.40 5.73 16.25
C GLY A 49 19.79 4.28 15.95
N PRO A 50 20.57 3.62 16.83
CA PRO A 50 21.11 2.29 16.55
C PRO A 50 20.07 1.21 16.27
N ASN A 51 18.88 1.32 16.88
CA ASN A 51 17.74 0.41 16.68
C ASN A 51 16.44 1.21 16.52
N SER A 52 16.51 2.35 15.84
CA SER A 52 15.32 3.19 15.64
C SER A 52 15.33 3.89 14.28
N ALA A 53 14.16 3.98 13.68
CA ALA A 53 13.96 4.72 12.44
C ALA A 53 12.57 5.39 12.41
N THR A 54 12.43 6.38 11.54
CA THR A 54 11.18 7.10 11.33
C THR A 54 10.71 6.96 9.89
N LEU A 55 9.49 6.45 9.71
CA LEU A 55 8.79 6.40 8.42
C LEU A 55 7.79 7.55 8.37
N ALA A 56 8.05 8.56 7.56
CA ALA A 56 7.15 9.71 7.39
C ALA A 56 6.42 9.60 6.05
N ILE A 57 5.09 9.58 6.07
CA ILE A 57 4.22 9.43 4.90
C ILE A 57 3.00 10.35 5.03
N SER A 58 2.16 10.42 4.01
CA SER A 58 0.95 11.25 3.99
C SER A 58 -0.17 10.58 3.21
N THR A 59 -1.42 10.89 3.52
CA THR A 59 -2.59 10.44 2.78
C THR A 59 -3.34 11.62 2.18
N PHE A 60 -3.81 11.45 0.96
CA PHE A 60 -4.51 12.48 0.20
C PHE A 60 -5.83 11.96 -0.39
N PRO A 61 -6.84 12.83 -0.52
CA PRO A 61 -8.12 12.49 -1.15
C PRO A 61 -8.02 12.25 -2.67
N ASP A 62 -6.90 12.61 -3.27
CA ASP A 62 -6.61 12.53 -4.70
C ASP A 62 -5.13 12.21 -4.92
N SER A 63 -4.78 11.85 -6.16
CA SER A 63 -3.44 11.40 -6.51
C SER A 63 -2.56 12.50 -7.12
N HIS A 64 -2.99 13.77 -7.07
CA HIS A 64 -2.25 14.86 -7.68
C HIS A 64 -0.86 15.10 -7.05
N VAL A 65 -0.61 14.62 -5.83
CA VAL A 65 0.67 14.84 -5.13
C VAL A 65 1.76 13.83 -5.54
N CYS A 66 1.47 12.52 -5.51
CA CYS A 66 2.47 11.50 -5.82
C CYS A 66 2.29 10.81 -7.17
N HIS A 67 1.12 10.91 -7.82
CA HIS A 67 0.86 10.34 -9.13
C HIS A 67 0.35 11.38 -10.13
N ALA A 68 0.98 12.56 -10.15
CA ALA A 68 0.57 13.71 -10.95
C ALA A 68 0.53 13.46 -12.47
N THR A 69 1.16 12.39 -12.96
CA THR A 69 1.19 12.01 -14.38
C THR A 69 0.10 11.04 -14.78
N ASP A 70 -0.69 10.56 -13.82
CA ASP A 70 -1.74 9.60 -14.09
C ASP A 70 -2.91 10.20 -14.86
N GLY A 71 -3.57 9.35 -15.63
CA GLY A 71 -4.82 9.68 -16.30
C GLY A 71 -6.04 9.43 -15.42
N GLU A 72 -7.21 9.65 -15.99
CA GLU A 72 -8.48 9.26 -15.35
C GLU A 72 -8.73 7.74 -15.49
N PRO A 73 -9.28 7.09 -14.44
CA PRO A 73 -9.77 7.69 -13.19
C PRO A 73 -8.70 7.84 -12.08
N GLN A 74 -7.47 7.38 -12.31
CA GLN A 74 -6.44 7.21 -11.29
C GLN A 74 -6.00 8.51 -10.63
N ILE A 75 -5.94 9.61 -11.38
CA ILE A 75 -5.56 10.92 -10.82
C ILE A 75 -6.52 11.39 -9.71
N SER A 76 -7.78 10.95 -9.77
CA SER A 76 -8.82 11.25 -8.79
C SER A 76 -8.88 10.25 -7.63
N TRP A 77 -8.01 9.23 -7.60
CA TRP A 77 -7.99 8.23 -6.55
C TRP A 77 -7.29 8.73 -5.28
N VAL A 78 -7.79 8.28 -4.13
CA VAL A 78 -7.09 8.40 -2.84
C VAL A 78 -5.73 7.72 -2.88
N THR A 79 -4.76 8.22 -2.12
CA THR A 79 -3.40 7.68 -2.15
C THR A 79 -2.61 7.90 -0.87
N TYR A 80 -1.67 6.99 -0.61
CA TYR A 80 -0.54 7.19 0.29
C TYR A 80 0.70 7.66 -0.47
N CYS A 81 1.28 8.78 -0.04
CA CYS A 81 2.49 9.35 -0.60
C CYS A 81 3.66 9.31 0.41
N PRO A 82 4.92 9.29 -0.06
CA PRO A 82 5.32 9.29 -1.48
C PRO A 82 5.28 7.90 -2.15
N SER A 83 5.01 6.85 -1.37
CA SER A 83 4.96 5.47 -1.85
C SER A 83 4.15 4.60 -0.91
N THR A 84 3.89 3.37 -1.34
CA THR A 84 3.34 2.27 -0.53
C THR A 84 4.28 1.06 -0.44
N SER A 85 5.47 1.17 -1.00
CA SER A 85 6.58 0.23 -0.84
C SER A 85 7.55 0.78 0.18
N PHE A 86 7.58 0.21 1.38
CA PHE A 86 8.37 0.72 2.51
C PHE A 86 9.59 -0.15 2.80
N GLU A 87 10.67 0.45 3.29
CA GLU A 87 11.83 -0.28 3.80
C GLU A 87 12.24 0.24 5.19
N VAL A 88 12.26 -0.65 6.17
CA VAL A 88 12.56 -0.35 7.57
C VAL A 88 13.66 -1.27 8.10
N PRO A 89 14.50 -0.81 9.05
CA PRO A 89 15.58 -1.64 9.57
C PRO A 89 15.05 -2.83 10.40
N PRO A 90 15.79 -3.96 10.43
CA PRO A 90 15.48 -5.10 11.29
C PRO A 90 15.68 -4.77 12.77
N ASN A 91 14.96 -5.50 13.63
CA ASN A 91 15.09 -5.48 15.09
C ASN A 91 15.05 -4.08 15.70
N SER A 92 14.23 -3.19 15.12
CA SER A 92 14.23 -1.77 15.41
C SER A 92 12.85 -1.29 15.87
N THR A 93 12.83 -0.20 16.63
CA THR A 93 11.61 0.55 16.90
C THR A 93 11.36 1.52 15.76
N ILE A 94 10.27 1.31 15.04
CA ILE A 94 9.88 2.15 13.91
C ILE A 94 8.85 3.14 14.42
N THR A 95 9.12 4.44 14.25
CA THR A 95 8.14 5.51 14.46
C THR A 95 7.53 5.85 13.12
N VAL A 96 6.24 5.56 12.94
CA VAL A 96 5.50 6.00 11.76
C VAL A 96 4.87 7.35 12.07
N VAL A 97 4.96 8.29 11.13
CA VAL A 97 4.30 9.59 11.19
C VAL A 97 3.53 9.78 9.88
N ILE A 98 2.21 9.91 9.99
CA ILE A 98 1.31 10.06 8.85
C ILE A 98 0.61 11.41 8.97
N SER A 99 0.74 12.24 7.93
CA SER A 99 -0.09 13.44 7.78
C SER A 99 -1.32 13.09 6.95
N ASN A 100 -2.49 13.01 7.58
CA ASN A 100 -3.74 12.73 6.89
C ASN A 100 -4.45 14.01 6.46
N TYR A 101 -4.61 14.18 5.15
CA TYR A 101 -5.35 15.30 4.54
C TYR A 101 -6.77 14.91 4.12
N ASP A 102 -7.13 13.63 4.21
CA ASP A 102 -8.41 13.11 3.74
C ASP A 102 -9.48 13.06 4.84
N SER A 103 -10.72 13.00 4.40
CA SER A 103 -11.95 13.01 5.18
C SER A 103 -12.52 11.61 5.40
N ALA A 104 -13.58 11.50 6.20
CA ALA A 104 -14.08 10.19 6.66
C ALA A 104 -14.94 9.46 5.62
N THR A 105 -14.74 8.16 5.50
CA THR A 105 -15.57 7.26 4.65
C THR A 105 -16.41 6.26 5.43
N THR A 106 -16.61 6.45 6.75
CA THR A 106 -17.32 5.53 7.67
C THR A 106 -16.87 4.08 7.51
N LEU A 107 -16.03 3.63 8.43
CA LEU A 107 -15.47 2.29 8.45
C LEU A 107 -16.57 1.21 8.49
N ILE A 108 -16.53 0.30 7.52
CA ILE A 108 -17.49 -0.82 7.42
C ILE A 108 -17.17 -1.92 8.43
N ASN A 109 -15.88 -2.24 8.61
CA ASN A 109 -15.43 -3.27 9.54
C ASN A 109 -14.82 -2.64 10.80
N ASN A 110 -15.60 -2.60 11.87
CA ASN A 110 -15.20 -2.05 13.16
C ASN A 110 -13.96 -2.70 13.78
N PHE A 111 -13.48 -3.85 13.30
CA PHE A 111 -12.21 -4.41 13.74
C PHE A 111 -11.04 -3.44 13.55
N TYR A 112 -11.03 -2.67 12.45
CA TYR A 112 -9.95 -1.73 12.14
C TYR A 112 -10.07 -0.37 12.83
N ARG A 113 -11.08 -0.18 13.71
CA ARG A 113 -11.22 1.06 14.49
C ARG A 113 -10.28 1.11 15.71
N GLN A 114 -9.68 -0.02 16.06
CA GLN A 114 -8.84 -0.19 17.24
C GLN A 114 -7.37 -0.15 16.84
N VAL A 115 -6.55 0.50 17.66
CA VAL A 115 -5.10 0.48 17.49
C VAL A 115 -4.55 -0.86 17.98
N GLN A 116 -3.85 -1.59 17.09
CA GLN A 116 -3.33 -2.92 17.37
C GLN A 116 -1.86 -3.03 16.92
N GLY A 117 -1.07 -3.84 17.65
CA GLY A 117 0.31 -4.11 17.27
C GLY A 117 1.31 -2.96 17.51
N THR A 118 0.86 -1.84 18.06
CA THR A 118 1.71 -0.70 18.42
C THR A 118 2.26 -0.83 19.85
N ILE A 119 3.35 -0.14 20.13
CA ILE A 119 3.92 -0.01 21.47
C ILE A 119 2.91 0.72 22.36
N GLY A 120 2.47 0.06 23.43
CA GLY A 120 1.51 0.60 24.38
C GLY A 120 0.05 0.51 23.94
N GLY A 121 -0.24 -0.06 22.76
CA GLY A 121 -1.61 -0.20 22.25
C GLY A 121 -2.29 1.15 21.96
N VAL A 122 -1.49 2.14 21.58
CA VAL A 122 -1.94 3.50 21.28
C VAL A 122 -1.27 4.06 20.03
N GLU A 123 -1.94 5.01 19.42
CA GLU A 123 -1.36 5.98 18.50
C GLU A 123 -1.45 7.37 19.14
N LEU A 124 -0.72 8.35 18.62
CA LEU A 124 -0.88 9.75 18.94
C LEU A 124 -1.56 10.46 17.78
N VAL A 125 -2.74 11.04 18.02
CA VAL A 125 -3.43 11.93 17.09
C VAL A 125 -3.20 13.35 17.55
N ASN A 126 -2.48 14.15 16.77
CA ASN A 126 -2.09 15.51 17.13
C ASN A 126 -1.47 15.58 18.54
N ASN A 127 -0.55 14.65 18.82
CA ASN A 127 0.15 14.46 20.10
C ASN A 127 -0.72 13.97 21.29
N LYS A 128 -1.98 13.56 21.06
CA LYS A 128 -2.83 13.00 22.09
C LYS A 128 -2.96 11.49 21.94
N PRO A 129 -2.69 10.69 22.99
CA PRO A 129 -2.81 9.24 22.89
C PRO A 129 -4.27 8.82 22.73
N VAL A 130 -4.52 7.91 21.78
CA VAL A 130 -5.80 7.23 21.59
C VAL A 130 -5.55 5.76 21.30
N SER A 131 -6.49 4.90 21.71
CA SER A 131 -6.45 3.45 21.45
C SER A 131 -7.51 3.00 20.45
N GLU A 132 -8.43 3.90 20.09
CA GLU A 132 -9.47 3.66 19.10
C GLU A 132 -9.94 4.99 18.50
N VAL A 133 -10.50 4.91 17.30
CA VAL A 133 -11.16 6.01 16.60
C VAL A 133 -12.63 5.63 16.38
N ASP A 134 -13.51 6.64 16.34
CA ASP A 134 -14.90 6.37 15.97
C ASP A 134 -14.99 5.91 14.52
N ALA A 135 -15.77 4.86 14.25
CA ALA A 135 -15.91 4.31 12.91
C ALA A 135 -16.38 5.36 11.88
N SER A 136 -17.20 6.34 12.29
CA SER A 136 -17.65 7.42 11.41
C SER A 136 -16.60 8.51 11.18
N ASN A 137 -15.43 8.40 11.82
CA ASN A 137 -14.35 9.40 11.79
C ASN A 137 -13.01 8.81 11.36
N VAL A 138 -13.01 7.60 10.79
CA VAL A 138 -11.86 6.99 10.12
C VAL A 138 -11.86 7.45 8.66
N ALA A 139 -10.72 7.94 8.19
CA ALA A 139 -10.48 8.24 6.77
C ALA A 139 -9.83 7.07 6.04
N HIS A 140 -8.85 6.46 6.68
CA HIS A 140 -8.02 5.38 6.15
C HIS A 140 -7.53 4.52 7.30
N THR A 141 -6.88 3.41 6.99
CA THR A 141 -6.13 2.63 7.98
C THR A 141 -4.72 2.37 7.46
N PHE A 142 -3.79 2.14 8.38
CA PHE A 142 -2.46 1.63 8.09
C PHE A 142 -2.36 0.23 8.69
N ASP A 143 -2.40 -0.78 7.84
CA ASP A 143 -2.31 -2.17 8.26
C ASP A 143 -1.10 -2.86 7.69
N LEU A 144 -0.32 -3.49 8.57
CA LEU A 144 0.76 -4.39 8.22
C LEU A 144 0.38 -5.79 8.66
N GLN A 145 0.58 -6.75 7.78
CA GLN A 145 0.37 -8.16 8.09
C GLN A 145 1.44 -9.03 7.45
N SER A 146 1.94 -9.98 8.21
CA SER A 146 2.74 -11.07 7.68
C SER A 146 1.88 -12.08 6.92
N THR A 147 2.51 -12.89 6.06
CA THR A 147 1.85 -14.09 5.54
C THR A 147 1.56 -15.08 6.68
N PRO A 148 0.56 -15.97 6.53
CA PRO A 148 0.18 -16.91 7.60
C PRO A 148 1.29 -17.87 8.05
N ASP A 149 2.26 -18.13 7.19
CA ASP A 149 3.40 -19.02 7.40
C ASP A 149 4.69 -18.30 7.82
N SER A 150 4.62 -16.98 8.08
CA SER A 150 5.81 -16.22 8.48
C SER A 150 6.39 -16.73 9.81
N PRO A 151 7.71 -17.00 9.88
CA PRO A 151 8.36 -17.42 11.12
C PRO A 151 8.41 -16.29 12.17
N HIS A 152 8.25 -15.05 11.73
CA HIS A 152 8.25 -13.85 12.57
C HIS A 152 7.00 -13.03 12.23
N PRO A 153 5.83 -13.44 12.76
CA PRO A 153 4.59 -12.75 12.44
C PRO A 153 4.62 -11.32 12.98
N LEU A 154 4.16 -10.39 12.15
CA LEU A 154 3.98 -8.98 12.51
C LEU A 154 2.57 -8.59 12.09
N TYR A 155 1.88 -7.94 13.02
CA TYR A 155 0.60 -7.33 12.76
C TYR A 155 0.60 -5.94 13.39
N VAL A 156 0.22 -4.92 12.62
CA VAL A 156 0.01 -3.54 13.07
C VAL A 156 -1.25 -3.05 12.39
N SER A 157 -2.16 -2.43 13.13
CA SER A 157 -3.39 -1.85 12.60
C SER A 157 -3.63 -0.51 13.27
N VAL A 158 -3.72 0.55 12.48
CA VAL A 158 -3.87 1.91 13.00
C VAL A 158 -4.91 2.65 12.17
N PRO A 159 -6.05 3.06 12.75
CA PRO A 159 -7.03 3.93 12.08
C PRO A 159 -6.51 5.36 11.97
N LEU A 160 -6.68 6.01 10.82
CA LEU A 160 -6.31 7.41 10.62
C LEU A 160 -7.53 8.30 10.85
N VAL A 161 -7.41 9.22 11.81
CA VAL A 161 -8.45 10.19 12.12
C VAL A 161 -8.66 11.14 10.93
N ALA A 162 -9.89 11.19 10.45
CA ALA A 162 -10.31 12.03 9.34
C ALA A 162 -10.22 13.52 9.64
N VAL A 163 -9.93 14.29 8.60
CA VAL A 163 -10.16 15.74 8.60
C VAL A 163 -11.65 16.00 8.37
N ALA A 164 -12.19 17.08 8.94
CA ALA A 164 -13.59 17.44 8.71
C ALA A 164 -13.86 17.73 7.22
N ASN A 165 -14.98 17.23 6.69
CA ASN A 165 -15.35 17.37 5.27
C ASN A 165 -15.45 18.83 4.80
N ASN A 166 -15.66 19.77 5.71
CA ASN A 166 -15.77 21.21 5.45
C ASN A 166 -14.56 22.00 5.98
N ALA A 167 -13.44 21.33 6.28
CA ALA A 167 -12.24 22.00 6.73
C ALA A 167 -11.73 22.98 5.66
N PRO A 168 -11.30 24.20 6.05
CA PRO A 168 -10.62 25.11 5.12
C PRO A 168 -9.37 24.45 4.54
N THR A 169 -8.98 24.82 3.32
CA THR A 169 -7.82 24.29 2.60
C THR A 169 -6.65 25.29 2.51
N PRO A 170 -6.02 25.69 3.64
CA PRO A 170 -5.01 26.74 3.65
C PRO A 170 -3.62 26.27 3.19
N VAL A 171 -3.41 24.96 3.01
CA VAL A 171 -2.10 24.38 2.69
C VAL A 171 -2.03 24.12 1.20
N THR A 172 -0.97 24.57 0.54
CA THR A 172 -0.70 24.26 -0.87
C THR A 172 0.42 23.23 -0.98
N ILE A 173 0.14 22.07 -1.59
CA ILE A 173 1.08 20.97 -1.80
C ILE A 173 1.03 20.58 -3.27
N ALA A 174 2.19 20.56 -3.94
CA ALA A 174 2.29 20.26 -5.37
C ALA A 174 1.34 21.09 -6.26
N GLY A 175 1.01 22.32 -5.85
CA GLY A 175 0.08 23.20 -6.57
C GLY A 175 -1.41 22.99 -6.25
N ASN A 176 -1.76 22.01 -5.42
CA ASN A 176 -3.13 21.69 -5.01
C ASN A 176 -3.40 22.15 -3.58
N SER A 177 -4.67 22.46 -3.28
CA SER A 177 -5.08 23.01 -1.97
C SER A 177 -5.66 21.92 -1.07
N TYR A 178 -5.10 21.78 0.13
CA TYR A 178 -5.48 20.76 1.10
C TYR A 178 -5.73 21.38 2.48
N PRO A 179 -6.49 20.70 3.35
CA PRO A 179 -6.68 21.16 4.72
C PRO A 179 -5.40 21.08 5.55
N THR A 180 -5.43 21.64 6.76
CA THR A 180 -4.41 21.27 7.76
C THR A 180 -4.61 19.80 8.13
N PRO A 181 -3.57 18.95 8.06
CA PRO A 181 -3.73 17.53 8.26
C PRO A 181 -3.94 17.21 9.75
N ASN A 182 -4.59 16.08 10.04
CA ASN A 182 -4.36 15.41 11.30
C ASN A 182 -3.03 14.66 11.22
N VAL A 183 -2.19 14.81 12.25
CA VAL A 183 -0.92 14.09 12.35
C VAL A 183 -1.11 12.88 13.24
N ILE A 184 -0.97 11.70 12.65
CA ILE A 184 -1.02 10.41 13.32
C ILE A 184 0.43 9.94 13.52
N SER A 185 0.79 9.52 14.72
CA SER A 185 2.08 8.86 14.94
C SER A 185 1.98 7.68 15.88
N PHE A 186 2.68 6.60 15.57
CA PHE A 186 2.69 5.39 16.38
C PHE A 186 4.05 4.70 16.26
N GLN A 187 4.30 3.77 17.18
CA GLN A 187 5.52 2.98 17.16
C GLN A 187 5.21 1.50 17.13
N PHE A 188 6.00 0.72 16.42
CA PHE A 188 5.99 -0.74 16.49
C PHE A 188 7.43 -1.27 16.43
N ARG A 189 7.60 -2.56 16.74
CA ARG A 189 8.91 -3.22 16.68
C ARG A 189 8.97 -4.17 15.49
N THR A 190 10.01 -4.03 14.68
CA THR A 190 10.33 -5.01 13.64
C THR A 190 11.08 -6.19 14.23
N GLY A 191 10.92 -7.36 13.62
CA GLY A 191 11.74 -8.54 13.87
C GLY A 191 12.96 -8.59 12.94
N PRO A 192 13.48 -9.81 12.69
CA PRO A 192 14.48 -10.06 11.64
C PRO A 192 13.98 -9.66 10.24
N PRO A 193 14.89 -9.67 9.24
CA PRO A 193 14.52 -9.38 7.87
C PRO A 193 13.36 -10.22 7.35
N GLY A 194 12.48 -9.62 6.56
CA GLY A 194 11.29 -10.25 6.02
C GLY A 194 10.37 -9.29 5.26
N THR A 195 9.42 -9.87 4.53
CA THR A 195 8.43 -9.14 3.71
C THR A 195 7.07 -9.18 4.37
N TYR A 196 6.38 -8.03 4.38
CA TYR A 196 5.05 -7.86 4.95
C TYR A 196 4.14 -7.19 3.93
N VAL A 197 2.87 -7.55 3.96
CA VAL A 197 1.84 -6.87 3.16
C VAL A 197 1.43 -5.61 3.90
N TRP A 198 1.37 -4.51 3.18
CA TRP A 198 0.74 -3.28 3.64
C TRP A 198 -0.56 -3.03 2.88
N HIS A 199 -1.60 -2.62 3.59
CA HIS A 199 -2.90 -2.35 2.99
C HIS A 199 -3.70 -1.34 3.81
N CYS A 200 -4.58 -0.57 3.16
CA CYS A 200 -5.65 0.15 3.83
C CYS A 200 -6.93 -0.72 3.82
N TYR A 201 -7.53 -0.95 4.97
CA TYR A 201 -8.74 -1.75 5.15
C TYR A 201 -10.02 -0.95 5.38
N ASP A 202 -9.98 0.38 5.25
CA ASP A 202 -11.18 1.17 5.04
C ASP A 202 -11.51 1.22 3.54
N PRO A 203 -12.60 0.59 3.05
CA PRO A 203 -12.95 0.65 1.65
C PRO A 203 -13.37 2.07 1.26
N CYS A 204 -12.41 2.86 0.79
CA CYS A 204 -12.56 4.23 0.32
C CYS A 204 -12.31 4.30 -1.18
N GLY A 205 -13.29 4.80 -1.96
CA GLY A 205 -13.20 4.91 -3.41
C GLY A 205 -14.48 4.51 -4.14
N GLU A 206 -14.37 4.35 -5.46
CA GLU A 206 -15.48 3.92 -6.31
C GLU A 206 -15.96 2.51 -5.89
N ASN A 207 -17.27 2.34 -5.76
CA ASN A 207 -17.91 1.08 -5.37
C ASN A 207 -17.56 0.57 -3.96
N ARG A 208 -17.39 1.47 -2.97
CA ARG A 208 -17.14 1.11 -1.56
C ARG A 208 -18.11 0.08 -0.97
N ASP A 209 -19.35 0.05 -1.47
CA ASP A 209 -20.39 -0.84 -0.95
C ASP A 209 -20.08 -2.31 -1.31
N PRO A 210 -20.31 -3.27 -0.39
CA PRO A 210 -20.13 -4.68 -0.68
C PRO A 210 -20.91 -5.10 -1.95
N PRO A 211 -20.33 -5.96 -2.82
CA PRO A 211 -19.10 -6.74 -2.64
C PRO A 211 -17.80 -6.08 -3.18
N PHE A 212 -17.86 -4.84 -3.67
CA PHE A 212 -16.80 -4.27 -4.53
C PHE A 212 -15.82 -3.32 -3.83
N GLY A 213 -15.97 -3.12 -2.51
CA GLY A 213 -15.32 -2.03 -1.77
C GLY A 213 -13.79 -1.99 -1.77
N PHE A 214 -13.12 -3.05 -2.21
CA PHE A 214 -11.65 -3.12 -2.32
C PHE A 214 -11.17 -3.12 -3.78
N SER A 215 -11.86 -2.42 -4.67
CA SER A 215 -11.46 -2.22 -6.07
C SER A 215 -10.79 -0.87 -6.28
N GLY A 216 -10.29 -0.61 -7.50
CA GLY A 216 -9.64 0.66 -7.84
C GLY A 216 -8.39 0.90 -6.98
N ALA A 217 -8.30 2.10 -6.37
CA ALA A 217 -7.20 2.51 -5.50
C ALA A 217 -6.89 1.47 -4.41
N MET A 218 -7.94 0.87 -3.83
CA MET A 218 -7.85 -0.12 -2.76
C MET A 218 -7.11 -1.39 -3.15
N SER A 219 -7.18 -1.80 -4.41
CA SER A 219 -6.47 -2.98 -4.93
C SER A 219 -5.17 -2.65 -5.66
N THR A 220 -4.82 -1.37 -5.79
CA THR A 220 -3.72 -0.93 -6.66
C THR A 220 -2.49 -0.59 -5.84
N THR A 221 -1.41 -1.35 -6.05
CA THR A 221 -0.09 -1.05 -5.50
C THR A 221 0.33 0.36 -5.92
N GLY A 222 0.81 1.15 -4.97
CA GLY A 222 1.14 2.57 -5.18
C GLY A 222 0.08 3.54 -4.67
N TYR A 223 -1.15 3.08 -4.42
CA TYR A 223 -2.23 3.93 -3.87
C TYR A 223 -2.56 3.50 -2.44
N MET A 224 -3.35 2.43 -2.29
CA MET A 224 -3.86 1.97 -0.99
C MET A 224 -3.48 0.51 -0.67
N ALA A 225 -2.67 -0.10 -1.53
CA ALA A 225 -2.03 -1.39 -1.33
C ALA A 225 -0.52 -1.30 -1.55
N GLY A 226 0.25 -2.21 -0.94
CA GLY A 226 1.71 -2.15 -1.01
C GLY A 226 2.40 -3.20 -0.14
N THR A 227 3.68 -2.94 0.14
CA THR A 227 4.51 -3.86 0.91
C THR A 227 5.43 -3.11 1.87
N MET A 228 5.86 -3.79 2.92
CA MET A 228 6.94 -3.33 3.77
C MET A 228 8.02 -4.40 3.81
N GLN A 229 9.25 -3.98 3.53
CA GLN A 229 10.44 -4.78 3.71
C GLN A 229 11.15 -4.41 5.00
N VAL A 230 11.44 -5.43 5.80
CA VAL A 230 12.41 -5.34 6.88
C VAL A 230 13.76 -5.78 6.31
N ALA A 231 14.68 -4.84 6.12
CA ALA A 231 15.96 -5.08 5.48
C ALA A 231 17.04 -4.17 6.04
N SER A 232 18.31 -4.60 5.95
CA SER A 232 19.45 -3.77 6.31
C SER A 232 19.80 -2.83 5.15
N TYR A 233 19.95 -1.54 5.43
CA TYR A 233 20.40 -0.51 4.48
C TYR A 233 21.19 0.60 5.16
#